data_AF-A0A970HBH1-F1
#
_entry.id   AF-A0A970HBH1-F1
#
_cell.length_a   1.000
_cell.length_b   1.000
_cell.length_c   1.000
_cell.angle_alpha   90.00
_cell.angle_beta   90.00
_cell.angle_gamma   90.00
#
_symmetry.space_group_name_H-M   'P 1'
#
loop_
_entity.id
_entity.type
_entity.pdbx_description
1 polymer ?
#
loop_
_entity_poly.entity_id
_entity_poly.type
_entity_poly.pdbx_seq_one_letter_code
_entity_poly.pdbx_strand_id
1 'polypeptide(L)' 'MPNLEALRAELMANHDEFRSLAEEHRKCEARLQELHAKSLLSQEDEIQEKQIKVHKLRLKDRMEQLLREHRAASVGS' A
#
# COMPACT_ATOMS: atom_id res chain seq x y z
N MET A 1 9.54 1.60 21.50
CA MET A 1 8.51 2.08 20.56
C MET A 1 7.80 0.86 20.02
N PRO A 2 6.46 0.80 19.97
CA PRO A 2 5.78 -0.34 19.40
C PRO A 2 6.28 -0.53 17.97
N ASN A 3 6.81 -1.71 17.69
CA ASN A 3 7.52 -2.04 16.47
C ASN A 3 6.50 -1.99 15.31
N LEU A 4 6.52 -0.93 14.51
CA LEU A 4 5.59 -0.73 13.39
C LEU A 4 5.56 -1.95 12.48
N GLU A 5 6.69 -2.59 12.26
CA GLU A 5 6.81 -3.85 11.51
C GLU A 5 6.08 -5.02 12.16
N ALA A 6 6.07 -5.14 13.50
CA ALA A 6 5.34 -6.20 14.20
C ALA A 6 3.83 -5.99 14.09
N LEU A 7 3.36 -4.75 14.27
CA LEU A 7 1.94 -4.42 14.10
C LEU A 7 1.48 -4.62 12.66
N ARG A 8 2.36 -4.34 11.70
CA ARG A 8 2.13 -4.59 10.28
C ARG A 8 2.03 -6.08 9.99
N ALA A 9 2.89 -6.90 10.57
CA ALA A 9 2.84 -8.36 10.43
C ALA A 9 1.58 -8.95 11.07
N GLU A 10 1.18 -8.45 12.24
CA GLU A 10 -0.04 -8.86 12.93
C GLU A 10 -1.30 -8.49 12.12
N LEU A 11 -1.36 -7.26 11.58
CA LEU A 11 -2.43 -6.85 10.67
C LEU A 11 -2.43 -7.66 9.36
N MET A 12 -1.27 -8.01 8.80
CA MET A 12 -1.22 -8.90 7.64
C MET A 12 -1.78 -10.30 7.93
N ALA A 13 -1.61 -10.79 9.16
CA ALA A 13 -2.09 -12.10 9.58
C ALA A 13 -3.57 -12.08 9.99
N ASN A 14 -4.02 -11.01 10.64
CA ASN A 14 -5.32 -10.93 11.31
C ASN A 14 -6.32 -10.01 10.61
N HIS A 15 -5.90 -9.26 9.59
CA HIS A 15 -6.73 -8.25 8.92
C HIS A 15 -6.70 -8.41 7.38
N ASP A 16 -7.77 -8.97 6.83
CA ASP A 16 -7.94 -9.20 5.39
C ASP A 16 -7.83 -7.92 4.54
N GLU A 17 -8.29 -6.78 5.06
CA GLU A 17 -8.13 -5.50 4.34
C GLU A 17 -6.65 -5.11 4.20
N PHE A 18 -5.80 -5.39 5.20
CA PHE A 18 -4.37 -5.07 5.11
C PHE A 18 -3.69 -5.96 4.07
N ARG A 19 -4.11 -7.22 4.01
CA ARG A 19 -3.64 -8.20 3.02
C ARG A 19 -4.03 -7.78 1.61
N SER A 20 -5.28 -7.36 1.42
CA SER A 20 -5.78 -6.82 0.14
C SER A 20 -5.03 -5.55 -0.28
N LEU A 21 -4.77 -4.62 0.65
CA LEU A 21 -3.98 -3.42 0.39
C LEU A 21 -2.54 -3.75 -0.05
N ALA A 22 -1.92 -4.77 0.57
CA ALA A 22 -0.58 -5.23 0.21
C ALA A 22 -0.53 -5.89 -1.17
N GLU A 23 -1.55 -6.69 -1.51
CA GLU A 23 -1.69 -7.26 -2.86
C GLU A 23 -1.91 -6.17 -3.91
N GLU A 24 -2.77 -5.20 -3.64
CA GLU A 24 -3.02 -4.08 -4.54
C GLU A 24 -1.76 -3.22 -4.72
N HIS A 25 -0.99 -3.00 -3.65
CA HIS A 25 0.28 -2.28 -3.72
C HIS A 25 1.28 -3.01 -4.63
N ARG A 26 1.36 -4.34 -4.50
CA ARG A 26 2.23 -5.18 -5.32
C ARG A 26 1.78 -5.21 -6.78
N LYS A 27 0.47 -5.24 -7.06
CA LYS A 27 -0.09 -5.10 -8.42
C LYS A 27 0.24 -3.73 -9.02
N CYS A 28 0.06 -2.65 -8.25
CA CYS A 28 0.41 -1.30 -8.64
C CYS A 28 1.90 -1.22 -9.01
N GLU A 29 2.78 -1.79 -8.18
CA GLU A 29 4.22 -1.79 -8.40
C GLU A 29 4.63 -2.61 -9.64
N ALA A 30 4.04 -3.79 -9.84
CA ALA A 30 4.25 -4.59 -11.03
C ALA A 30 3.83 -3.82 -12.30
N ARG A 31 2.64 -3.19 -12.27
CA ARG A 31 2.15 -2.39 -13.40
C ARG A 31 3.05 -1.19 -13.67
N LEU A 32 3.51 -0.49 -12.62
CA LEU A 32 4.48 0.60 -12.75
C LEU A 32 5.78 0.12 -13.38
N GLN A 33 6.27 -1.05 -12.97
CA GLN A 33 7.49 -1.65 -13.49
C GLN A 33 7.33 -2.09 -14.95
N GLU A 34 6.16 -2.56 -15.37
CA GLU A 34 5.85 -2.83 -16.79
C GLU A 34 5.85 -1.55 -17.62
N LEU A 35 5.25 -0.47 -17.11
CA LEU A 35 5.24 0.84 -17.76
C LEU A 35 6.66 1.40 -17.87
N HIS A 36 7.43 1.39 -16.78
CA HIS A 36 8.83 1.82 -16.76
C HIS A 36 9.75 0.94 -17.63
N ALA A 37 9.44 -0.35 -17.78
CA ALA A 37 10.20 -1.25 -18.64
C ALA A 37 9.98 -0.94 -20.12
N LYS A 38 8.84 -0.33 -20.49
CA LYS A 38 8.66 0.23 -21.83
C LYS A 38 9.50 1.52 -21.93
N SER A 39 10.57 1.46 -22.70
CA SER A 39 11.46 2.60 -22.96
C SER A 39 10.78 3.83 -23.59
N LEU A 40 9.53 3.70 -24.04
CA LEU A 40 8.69 4.76 -24.58
C LEU A 40 7.35 4.72 -23.85
N LEU A 41 7.25 5.47 -22.75
CA LEU A 41 5.99 5.73 -22.08
C LEU A 41 5.16 6.64 -23.01
N SER A 42 4.01 6.15 -23.47
CA SER A 42 3.05 6.97 -24.21
C SER A 42 2.30 7.88 -23.24
N GLN A 43 1.55 8.86 -23.75
CA GLN A 43 0.75 9.77 -22.92
C GLN A 43 -0.23 9.01 -22.01
N GLU A 44 -0.75 7.88 -22.49
CA GLU A 44 -1.57 6.96 -21.69
C GLU A 44 -0.78 6.29 -20.56
N ASP A 45 0.47 5.87 -20.82
CA ASP A 45 1.33 5.25 -19.82
C ASP A 45 1.73 6.26 -18.71
N GLU A 46 1.98 7.53 -19.04
CA GLU A 46 2.22 8.60 -18.05
C GLU A 46 1.01 8.83 -17.13
N ILE A 47 -0.20 8.81 -17.71
CA ILE A 47 -1.44 8.93 -16.93
C ILE A 47 -1.62 7.71 -16.02
N GLN A 48 -1.34 6.50 -16.53
CA GLN A 48 -1.36 5.29 -15.73
C GLN A 48 -0.33 5.35 -14.59
N GLU A 49 0.90 5.78 -14.86
CA GLU A 49 1.94 5.91 -13.84
C GLU A 49 1.57 6.91 -12.75
N LYS A 50 1.01 8.07 -13.12
CA LYS A 50 0.47 9.04 -12.16
C LYS A 50 -0.65 8.45 -11.32
N GLN A 51 -1.60 7.76 -11.94
CA GLN A 51 -2.69 7.11 -11.21
C GLN A 51 -2.16 6.05 -10.25
N ILE A 52 -1.20 5.22 -10.68
CA ILE A 52 -0.54 4.21 -9.85
C ILE A 52 0.21 4.87 -8.68
N LYS A 53 0.95 5.96 -8.90
CA LYS A 53 1.62 6.71 -7.82
C LYS A 53 0.61 7.22 -6.78
N VAL A 54 -0.49 7.83 -7.22
CA VAL A 54 -1.56 8.29 -6.34
C VAL A 54 -2.19 7.12 -5.59
N HIS A 55 -2.41 6.00 -6.29
CA HIS A 55 -2.99 4.80 -5.70
C HIS A 55 -2.06 4.18 -4.64
N LYS A 56 -0.74 4.06 -4.90
CA LYS A 56 0.25 3.64 -3.91
C LYS A 56 0.27 4.56 -2.69
N LEU A 57 0.17 5.88 -2.90
CA LEU A 57 0.05 6.85 -1.81
C LEU A 57 -1.19 6.59 -0.95
N ARG A 58 -2.35 6.38 -1.57
CA ARG A 58 -3.60 6.03 -0.86
C ARG A 58 -3.51 4.70 -0.13
N LEU A 59 -2.91 3.67 -0.75
CA LEU A 59 -2.71 2.37 -0.12
C LEU A 59 -1.82 2.49 1.12
N LYS A 60 -0.75 3.29 1.02
CA LYS A 60 0.15 3.55 2.13
C LYS A 60 -0.54 4.33 3.25
N ASP A 61 -1.30 5.36 2.91
CA ASP A 61 -2.10 6.14 3.86
C ASP A 61 -3.13 5.26 4.58
N ARG A 62 -3.83 4.39 3.83
CA ARG A 62 -4.77 3.40 4.38
C ARG A 62 -4.08 2.42 5.33
N MET A 63 -2.89 1.92 4.98
CA MET A 63 -2.10 1.05 5.85
C MET A 63 -1.69 1.77 7.15
N GLU A 64 -1.25 3.02 7.07
CA GLU A 64 -0.90 3.81 8.26
C GLU A 64 -2.12 4.14 9.13
N GLN A 65 -3.27 4.41 8.51
CA GLN A 65 -4.51 4.63 9.23
C GLN A 65 -4.90 3.38 10.03
N LEU A 66 -4.84 2.20 9.38
CA LEU A 66 -5.10 0.92 10.03
C LEU A 66 -4.16 0.66 11.21
N LEU A 67 -2.85 0.90 11.01
CA LEU A 67 -1.84 0.79 12.06
C LEU A 67 -2.15 1.74 13.23
N ARG A 68 -2.57 2.97 12.93
CA ARG A 68 -2.89 3.98 13.95
C ARG A 68 -4.15 3.61 14.73
N GLU A 69 -5.20 3.14 14.05
CA GLU A 69 -6.44 2.66 14.67
C GLU A 69 -6.16 1.45 15.58
N HIS A 70 -5.41 0.46 15.09
CA HIS A 70 -5.07 -0.73 15.87
C HIS A 70 -4.17 -0.41 17.07
N ARG A 71 -3.19 0.50 16.88
CA ARG A 71 -2.34 0.97 17.98
C ARG A 71 -3.17 1.69 19.04
N ALA A 72 -4.11 2.55 18.64
CA ALA A 72 -5.00 3.26 19.55
C ALA A 72 -5.94 2.30 20.29
N ALA A 73 -6.50 1.29 19.60
CA ALA A 73 -7.34 0.26 20.19
C ALA A 73 -6.57 -0.58 21.23
N SER A 74 -5.31 -0.96 20.94
CA SER A 74 -4.49 -1.77 21.86
C SER A 74 -4.02 -1.02 23.12
N VAL A 75 -3.99 0.32 23.09
CA VAL A 75 -3.53 1.15 24.21
C VAL A 75 -4.66 1.58 25.15
N GLY A 76 -5.92 1.32 24.77
CA GLY A 76 -7.11 1.72 25.52
C GLY A 76 -7.78 0.62 26.34
N SER A 77 -7.16 -0.55 26.51
CA SER A 77 -7.70 -1.67 27.32
C SER A 77 -6.91 -1.88 28.60
#